data_AF-A0A2A4X1N6-F1
#
_entry.id   AF-A0A2A4X1N6-F1
#
_cell.length_a   1.000
_cell.length_b   1.000
_cell.length_c   1.000
_cell.angle_alpha   90.00
_cell.angle_beta   90.00
_cell.angle_gamma   90.00
#
_symmetry.space_group_name_H-M   'P 1'
#
loop_
_entity.id
_entity.type
_entity.pdbx_description
1 polymer ?
#
loop_
_entity_poly.entity_id
_entity_poly.type
_entity_poly.pdbx_seq_one_letter_code
_entity_poly.pdbx_strand_id
1 'polypeptide(L)'
;MSAKIAVIETGSRKPIFNLFSKDTKLLIIKSTPQKIEKDLSNGLELIILDVAMPNIDSSKILEKIKTAATAGISPIPLIKYVCEKNLRAKDIEKTVQRIVQNVNIKTSQAPEYQQGKWRSVSISEIAEGMGVSRAILAQILGTTERNLGRWIKGETVPSGKRDLSLQKMKYIYYLLGRAFKKIAIPKYLRESNPTLRGRTPLMILQAGDFDSLEADLQQLIEGVYI
;
A
#
# COMPACT_ATOMS: atom_id res chain seq x y z
N MET A 1 12.64 16.58 5.19
CA MET A 1 13.56 15.46 5.49
C MET A 1 14.13 14.98 4.17
N SER A 2 15.43 14.69 4.08
CA SER A 2 16.07 14.18 2.86
C SER A 2 15.87 12.67 2.76
N ALA A 3 15.41 12.17 1.62
CA ALA A 3 15.10 10.75 1.42
C ALA A 3 16.36 9.88 1.51
N LYS A 4 16.31 8.76 2.25
CA LYS A 4 17.44 7.83 2.38
C LYS A 4 17.42 6.76 1.29
N ILE A 5 18.43 6.76 0.42
CA ILE A 5 18.52 5.87 -0.76
C ILE A 5 19.74 4.97 -0.62
N ALA A 6 19.57 3.66 -0.74
CA ALA A 6 20.68 2.72 -0.83
C ALA A 6 21.02 2.42 -2.29
N VAL A 7 22.31 2.48 -2.63
CA VAL A 7 22.83 2.05 -3.94
C VAL A 7 23.71 0.82 -3.74
N ILE A 8 23.41 -0.24 -4.48
CA ILE A 8 24.16 -1.50 -4.47
C ILE A 8 24.78 -1.69 -5.86
N GLU A 9 26.10 -1.59 -5.91
CA GLU A 9 26.91 -1.67 -7.13
C GLU A 9 28.26 -2.37 -6.85
N THR A 10 28.78 -3.14 -7.82
CA THR A 10 30.14 -3.72 -7.75
C THR A 10 31.16 -2.91 -8.54
N GLY A 11 32.33 -2.74 -7.94
CA GLY A 11 33.36 -1.78 -8.34
C GLY A 11 34.02 -2.07 -9.69
N SER A 12 33.57 -1.34 -10.70
CA SER A 12 34.37 -0.82 -11.82
C SER A 12 33.59 0.28 -12.54
N ARG A 13 32.25 0.17 -12.51
CA ARG A 13 31.29 1.19 -12.90
C ARG A 13 30.78 1.85 -11.62
N LYS A 14 31.41 2.96 -11.20
CA LYS A 14 30.91 3.83 -10.10
C LYS A 14 30.07 5.04 -10.57
N PRO A 15 29.29 5.02 -11.67
CA PRO A 15 28.62 6.24 -12.11
C PRO A 15 27.46 6.60 -11.19
N ILE A 16 26.64 5.65 -10.73
CA ILE A 16 25.37 5.95 -10.05
C ILE A 16 25.61 6.59 -8.69
N PHE A 17 26.40 5.95 -7.81
CA PHE A 17 26.69 6.52 -6.49
C PHE A 17 27.26 7.93 -6.61
N ASN A 18 28.25 8.14 -7.50
CA ASN A 18 28.90 9.44 -7.68
C ASN A 18 28.01 10.51 -8.35
N LEU A 19 27.07 10.09 -9.20
CA LEU A 19 26.11 10.99 -9.83
C LEU A 19 25.12 11.52 -8.80
N PHE A 20 24.63 10.65 -7.93
CA PHE A 20 23.61 11.03 -6.96
C PHE A 20 24.19 11.63 -5.69
N SER A 21 25.39 11.21 -5.24
CA SER A 21 25.98 11.69 -3.97
C SER A 21 26.24 13.21 -3.95
N LYS A 22 26.15 13.87 -5.12
CA LYS A 22 26.28 15.32 -5.26
C LYS A 22 24.97 16.07 -5.03
N ASP A 23 23.82 15.38 -5.01
CA ASP A 23 22.52 15.98 -4.73
C ASP A 23 22.27 16.03 -3.22
N THR A 24 22.30 17.23 -2.65
CA THR A 24 22.16 17.47 -1.20
C THR A 24 20.75 17.19 -0.66
N LYS A 25 19.77 16.96 -1.54
CA LYS A 25 18.39 16.63 -1.15
C LYS A 25 18.18 15.13 -0.90
N LEU A 26 19.15 14.29 -1.25
CA LEU A 26 19.09 12.83 -1.12
C LEU A 26 20.23 12.33 -0.22
N LEU A 27 19.90 11.51 0.77
CA LEU A 27 20.91 10.86 1.61
C LEU A 27 21.24 9.50 1.00
N ILE A 28 22.35 9.42 0.27
CA ILE A 28 22.71 8.22 -0.48
C ILE A 28 23.74 7.38 0.28
N ILE A 29 23.38 6.13 0.53
CA ILE A 29 24.18 5.17 1.26
C ILE A 29 24.68 4.13 0.28
N LYS A 30 25.99 3.90 0.27
CA LYS A 30 26.54 2.75 -0.45
C LYS A 30 26.32 1.49 0.38
N SER A 31 25.48 0.60 -0.11
CA SER A 31 25.17 -0.66 0.57
C SER A 31 25.80 -1.84 -0.15
N THR A 32 25.99 -2.94 0.59
CA THR A 32 26.47 -4.22 0.04
C THR A 32 25.45 -5.30 0.34
N PRO A 33 25.47 -6.43 -0.39
CA PRO A 33 24.55 -7.54 -0.12
C PRO A 33 24.56 -8.05 1.34
N GLN A 34 25.70 -7.91 2.03
CA GLN A 34 25.80 -8.29 3.46
C GLN A 34 25.23 -7.23 4.41
N LYS A 35 25.20 -5.95 4.00
CA LYS A 35 24.76 -4.82 4.85
C LYS A 35 23.31 -4.42 4.62
N ILE A 36 22.70 -4.91 3.54
CA ILE A 36 21.36 -4.49 3.12
C ILE A 36 20.32 -4.65 4.23
N GLU A 37 20.29 -5.76 4.96
CA GLU A 37 19.31 -5.99 6.05
C GLU A 37 19.43 -4.96 7.18
N LYS A 38 20.67 -4.60 7.53
CA LYS A 38 20.95 -3.54 8.50
C LYS A 38 20.53 -2.17 7.97
N ASP A 39 20.79 -1.90 6.70
CA ASP A 39 20.45 -0.61 6.09
C ASP A 39 18.93 -0.47 5.94
N LEU A 40 18.19 -1.54 5.58
CA LEU A 40 16.72 -1.55 5.56
C LEU A 40 16.14 -1.19 6.93
N SER A 41 16.72 -1.71 8.01
CA SER A 41 16.32 -1.41 9.39
C SER A 41 16.59 0.06 9.79
N ASN A 42 17.45 0.78 9.06
CA ASN A 42 17.77 2.20 9.33
C ASN A 42 16.83 3.20 8.62
N GLY A 43 15.71 2.70 8.06
CA GLY A 43 14.67 3.50 7.42
C GLY A 43 15.04 3.93 6.00
N LEU A 44 15.50 2.99 5.17
CA LEU A 44 15.67 3.23 3.74
C LEU A 44 14.32 3.44 3.05
N GLU A 45 14.29 4.35 2.09
CA GLU A 45 13.09 4.69 1.32
C GLU A 45 13.16 4.20 -0.13
N LEU A 46 14.35 3.85 -0.62
CA LEU A 46 14.57 3.37 -1.99
C LEU A 46 15.86 2.55 -2.08
N ILE A 47 15.84 1.48 -2.86
CA ILE A 47 17.03 0.71 -3.22
C ILE A 47 17.24 0.80 -4.73
N ILE A 48 18.47 1.12 -5.14
CA ILE A 48 18.93 1.02 -6.53
C ILE A 48 19.89 -0.16 -6.59
N LEU A 49 19.51 -1.16 -7.38
CA LEU A 49 20.28 -2.38 -7.58
C LEU A 49 20.76 -2.44 -9.03
N ASP A 50 22.08 -2.42 -9.21
CA ASP A 50 22.67 -2.85 -10.47
C ASP A 50 22.47 -4.37 -10.60
N VAL A 51 21.76 -4.81 -11.63
CA VAL A 51 21.53 -6.24 -11.89
C VAL A 51 22.60 -6.85 -12.80
N ALA A 52 23.45 -6.03 -13.42
CA ALA A 52 24.57 -6.45 -14.27
C ALA A 52 25.89 -6.53 -13.48
N MET A 53 25.86 -7.12 -12.28
CA MET A 53 27.05 -7.28 -11.43
C MET A 53 27.78 -8.59 -11.78
N PRO A 54 29.05 -8.55 -12.22
CA PRO A 54 29.76 -9.74 -12.71
C PRO A 54 30.04 -10.80 -11.64
N ASN A 55 30.09 -10.39 -10.36
CA ASN A 55 30.53 -11.26 -9.26
C ASN A 55 29.47 -11.42 -8.15
N ILE A 56 28.24 -10.95 -8.39
CA ILE A 56 27.18 -11.00 -7.39
C ILE A 56 25.88 -11.42 -8.06
N ASP A 57 25.29 -12.51 -7.56
CA ASP A 57 23.98 -12.98 -7.98
C ASP A 57 22.89 -12.01 -7.48
N SER A 58 22.36 -11.22 -8.41
CA SER A 58 21.30 -10.26 -8.14
C SER A 58 20.02 -10.94 -7.64
N SER A 59 19.79 -12.22 -7.97
CA SER A 59 18.65 -13.00 -7.49
C SER A 59 18.71 -13.22 -5.98
N LYS A 60 19.89 -13.52 -5.43
CA LYS A 60 20.09 -13.68 -3.98
C LYS A 60 19.83 -12.39 -3.20
N ILE A 61 20.19 -11.24 -3.78
CA ILE A 61 19.87 -9.93 -3.18
C ILE A 61 18.37 -9.69 -3.20
N LEU A 62 17.71 -10.01 -4.32
CA LEU A 62 16.26 -9.87 -4.46
C LEU A 62 15.51 -10.73 -3.45
N GLU A 63 15.96 -11.97 -3.21
CA GLU A 63 15.37 -12.82 -2.18
C GLU A 63 15.52 -12.24 -0.78
N LYS A 64 16.71 -11.72 -0.43
CA LYS A 64 16.92 -11.04 0.86
C LYS A 64 16.00 -9.84 1.04
N ILE A 65 15.83 -9.02 0.00
CA ILE A 65 14.92 -7.86 0.03
C ILE A 65 13.46 -8.33 0.18
N LYS A 66 13.06 -9.38 -0.53
CA LYS A 66 11.71 -9.96 -0.42
C LYS A 66 11.45 -10.52 0.97
N THR A 67 12.36 -11.32 1.51
CA THR A 67 12.24 -11.90 2.86
C THR A 67 12.17 -10.82 3.93
N ALA A 68 12.96 -9.76 3.81
CA ALA A 68 12.87 -8.59 4.69
C ALA A 68 11.51 -7.89 4.59
N ALA A 69 10.98 -7.72 3.38
CA ALA A 69 9.66 -7.14 3.16
C ALA A 69 8.52 -8.00 3.74
N THR A 70 8.63 -9.33 3.65
CA THR A 70 7.67 -10.28 4.25
C THR A 70 7.73 -10.30 5.77
N ALA A 71 8.89 -9.96 6.36
CA ALA A 71 9.09 -9.88 7.82
C ALA A 71 8.52 -8.61 8.48
N GLY A 72 7.71 -7.81 7.76
CA GLY A 72 7.07 -6.61 8.30
C GLY A 72 7.94 -5.35 8.25
N ILE A 73 9.10 -5.42 7.59
CA ILE A 73 9.88 -4.23 7.23
C ILE A 73 9.20 -3.65 5.99
N SER A 74 8.63 -2.45 6.09
CA SER A 74 7.85 -1.73 5.07
C SER A 74 8.28 -2.05 3.61
N PRO A 75 7.36 -2.17 2.63
CA PRO A 75 7.74 -2.46 1.25
C PRO A 75 8.57 -1.32 0.67
N ILE A 76 9.89 -1.51 0.61
CA ILE A 76 10.83 -0.51 0.08
C ILE A 76 10.87 -0.65 -1.44
N PRO A 77 10.62 0.43 -2.20
CA PRO A 77 10.69 0.40 -3.65
C PRO A 77 12.11 0.03 -4.12
N LEU A 78 12.15 -0.82 -5.13
CA LEU A 78 13.39 -1.34 -5.71
C LEU A 78 13.48 -0.98 -7.19
N ILE A 79 14.57 -0.33 -7.58
CA ILE A 79 14.92 -0.12 -8.99
C ILE A 79 15.96 -1.15 -9.39
N LYS A 80 15.59 -2.03 -10.31
CA LYS A 80 16.56 -2.86 -11.03
C LYS A 80 17.11 -2.06 -12.19
N TYR A 81 18.43 -1.93 -12.27
CA TYR A 81 19.11 -1.22 -13.34
C TYR A 81 20.11 -2.13 -14.04
N VAL A 82 20.06 -2.22 -15.37
CA VAL A 82 21.03 -2.97 -16.17
C VAL A 82 21.96 -1.97 -16.85
N CYS A 83 23.25 -1.99 -16.49
CA CYS A 83 24.26 -1.09 -17.04
C CYS A 83 24.72 -1.46 -18.48
N GLU A 84 23.82 -1.90 -19.37
CA GLU A 84 24.22 -2.39 -20.70
C GLU A 84 24.11 -1.35 -21.83
N LYS A 85 23.47 -0.21 -21.59
CA LYS A 85 23.36 0.86 -22.58
C LYS A 85 23.81 2.16 -21.96
N ASN A 86 24.46 3.02 -22.75
CA ASN A 86 24.89 4.38 -22.41
C ASN A 86 23.69 5.25 -21.97
N LEU A 87 23.14 4.99 -20.79
CA LEU A 87 22.17 5.85 -20.15
C LEU A 87 22.93 7.09 -19.71
N ARG A 88 22.59 8.22 -20.32
CA ARG A 88 23.19 9.50 -19.99
C ARG A 88 22.75 9.83 -18.57
N ALA A 89 23.63 10.46 -17.79
CA ALA A 89 23.34 10.86 -16.41
C ALA A 89 21.96 11.55 -16.27
N LYS A 90 21.57 12.36 -17.27
CA LYS A 90 20.27 13.03 -17.35
C LYS A 90 19.05 12.10 -17.41
N ASP A 91 19.17 10.92 -18.00
CA ASP A 91 18.07 9.95 -18.11
C ASP A 91 17.86 9.22 -16.80
N ILE A 92 18.95 8.90 -16.10
CA ILE A 92 18.91 8.30 -14.76
C ILE A 92 18.44 9.35 -13.75
N GLU A 93 18.89 10.60 -13.84
CA GLU A 93 18.43 11.70 -13.00
C GLU A 93 16.94 11.96 -13.18
N LYS A 94 16.42 12.00 -14.42
CA LYS A 94 14.97 12.10 -14.67
C LYS A 94 14.21 10.90 -14.12
N THR A 95 14.77 9.70 -14.23
CA THR A 95 14.15 8.48 -13.72
C THR A 95 14.13 8.48 -12.20
N VAL A 96 15.22 8.88 -11.54
CA VAL A 96 15.30 9.01 -10.08
C VAL A 96 14.48 10.19 -9.59
N GLN A 97 14.43 11.34 -10.27
CA GLN A 97 13.54 12.45 -9.90
C GLN A 97 12.07 12.06 -10.06
N ARG A 98 11.70 11.40 -11.17
CA ARG A 98 10.37 10.81 -11.31
C ARG A 98 10.11 9.78 -10.23
N ILE A 99 11.08 8.96 -9.87
CA ILE A 99 10.89 7.95 -8.84
C ILE A 99 10.88 8.57 -7.46
N VAL A 100 11.65 9.58 -7.12
CA VAL A 100 11.59 10.31 -5.83
C VAL A 100 10.29 11.10 -5.73
N GLN A 101 9.83 11.72 -6.81
CA GLN A 101 8.47 12.29 -6.89
C GLN A 101 7.41 11.19 -6.75
N ASN A 102 7.60 10.06 -7.44
CA ASN A 102 6.72 8.90 -7.34
C ASN A 102 6.89 8.11 -6.04
N VAL A 103 7.95 8.30 -5.26
CA VAL A 103 8.26 7.65 -3.98
C VAL A 103 7.70 8.55 -2.90
N ASN A 104 7.69 9.87 -3.04
CA ASN A 104 6.72 10.71 -2.33
C ASN A 104 5.26 10.31 -2.63
N ILE A 105 4.99 9.64 -3.77
CA ILE A 105 3.68 9.03 -4.09
C ILE A 105 3.61 7.53 -3.69
N LYS A 106 4.73 6.82 -3.46
CA LYS A 106 4.82 5.34 -3.27
C LYS A 106 5.37 4.86 -1.92
N THR A 107 6.02 5.69 -1.09
CA THR A 107 6.02 5.51 0.37
C THR A 107 4.61 5.72 0.94
N SER A 108 3.68 6.18 0.09
CA SER A 108 2.23 6.11 0.27
C SER A 108 1.59 4.90 -0.44
N GLN A 109 2.31 3.79 -0.70
CA GLN A 109 1.66 2.48 -0.91
C GLN A 109 1.36 1.81 0.44
N ALA A 110 0.61 2.53 1.27
CA ALA A 110 -0.52 1.91 1.92
C ALA A 110 -1.54 1.57 0.81
N PRO A 111 -2.38 0.53 0.99
CA PRO A 111 -3.29 0.10 -0.06
C PRO A 111 -4.18 1.28 -0.52
N GLU A 112 -4.80 1.20 -1.71
CA GLU A 112 -5.50 2.28 -2.47
C GLU A 112 -6.46 3.16 -1.64
N TYR A 113 -6.84 2.69 -0.44
CA TYR A 113 -7.22 3.43 0.77
C TYR A 113 -6.40 4.69 1.16
N GLN A 114 -5.59 5.35 0.33
CA GLN A 114 -5.00 6.65 0.72
C GLN A 114 -5.14 7.81 -0.28
N GLN A 115 -5.71 7.62 -1.48
CA GLN A 115 -5.68 8.68 -2.50
C GLN A 115 -7.04 9.11 -3.09
N GLY A 116 -8.18 8.63 -2.58
CA GLY A 116 -9.48 8.89 -3.23
C GLY A 116 -10.46 9.77 -2.47
N LYS A 117 -11.36 10.39 -3.25
CA LYS A 117 -12.60 11.12 -2.90
C LYS A 117 -13.47 10.44 -1.82
N TRP A 118 -13.21 9.19 -1.48
CA TRP A 118 -13.91 8.40 -0.46
C TRP A 118 -13.48 8.75 0.99
N ARG A 119 -12.36 9.47 1.21
CA ARG A 119 -11.95 9.92 2.56
C ARG A 119 -12.99 10.80 3.25
N SER A 120 -13.75 11.59 2.48
CA SER A 120 -14.78 12.50 2.98
C SER A 120 -16.10 11.82 3.34
N VAL A 121 -16.26 10.52 3.03
CA VAL A 121 -17.47 9.78 3.39
C VAL A 121 -17.60 9.73 4.91
N SER A 122 -18.77 10.13 5.42
CA SER A 122 -19.04 10.11 6.85
C SER A 122 -19.42 8.71 7.33
N ILE A 123 -19.21 8.42 8.62
CA ILE A 123 -19.62 7.13 9.22
C ILE A 123 -21.13 6.91 9.08
N SER A 124 -21.94 7.98 9.20
CA SER A 124 -23.40 7.92 9.01
C SER A 124 -23.77 7.54 7.58
N GLU A 125 -23.10 8.13 6.60
CA GLU A 125 -23.33 7.82 5.18
C GLU A 125 -23.03 6.35 4.85
N ILE A 126 -21.98 5.77 5.47
CA ILE A 126 -21.68 4.34 5.33
C ILE A 126 -22.84 3.50 5.89
N ALA A 127 -23.29 3.80 7.11
CA ALA A 127 -24.37 3.05 7.77
C ALA A 127 -25.65 3.08 6.93
N GLU A 128 -26.05 4.27 6.47
CA GLU A 128 -27.24 4.48 5.65
C GLU A 128 -27.13 3.81 4.28
N GLY A 129 -26.02 4.02 3.57
CA GLY A 129 -25.82 3.48 2.23
C GLY A 129 -25.69 1.96 2.18
N MET A 130 -25.16 1.34 3.24
CA MET A 130 -25.14 -0.11 3.41
C MET A 130 -26.46 -0.67 3.97
N GLY A 131 -27.32 0.21 4.51
CA GLY A 131 -28.55 -0.18 5.20
C GLY A 131 -28.28 -1.03 6.44
N VAL A 132 -27.24 -0.72 7.22
CA VAL A 132 -26.88 -1.45 8.45
C VAL A 132 -27.13 -0.59 9.69
N SER A 133 -27.44 -1.24 10.82
CA SER A 133 -27.58 -0.53 12.09
C SER A 133 -26.23 -0.06 12.63
N ARG A 134 -26.25 0.92 13.54
CA ARG A 134 -25.04 1.39 14.24
C ARG A 134 -24.34 0.28 15.02
N ALA A 135 -25.12 -0.64 15.62
CA ALA A 135 -24.58 -1.80 16.30
C ALA A 135 -23.77 -2.71 15.37
N ILE A 136 -24.29 -2.99 14.16
CA ILE A 136 -23.58 -3.79 13.15
C ILE A 136 -22.33 -3.07 12.67
N LEU A 137 -22.41 -1.76 12.38
CA LEU A 137 -21.24 -1.00 11.94
C LEU A 137 -20.17 -0.92 13.04
N ALA A 138 -20.56 -0.82 14.31
CA ALA A 138 -19.62 -0.86 15.44
C ALA A 138 -18.90 -2.20 15.53
N GLN A 139 -19.62 -3.30 15.32
CA GLN A 139 -19.06 -4.65 15.26
C GLN A 139 -18.03 -4.78 14.13
N ILE A 140 -18.37 -4.34 12.91
CA ILE A 140 -17.46 -4.36 11.75
C ILE A 140 -16.17 -3.57 12.06
N LEU A 141 -16.30 -2.42 12.72
CA LEU A 141 -15.17 -1.54 13.04
C LEU A 141 -14.40 -1.95 14.30
N GLY A 142 -14.75 -3.06 14.95
CA GLY A 142 -14.08 -3.52 16.18
C GLY A 142 -14.19 -2.52 17.34
N THR A 143 -15.35 -1.89 17.49
CA THR A 143 -15.63 -0.87 18.52
C THR A 143 -17.00 -1.07 19.16
N THR A 144 -17.32 -0.26 20.16
CA THR A 144 -18.65 -0.25 20.80
C THR A 144 -19.56 0.78 20.12
N GLU A 145 -20.87 0.56 20.16
CA GLU A 145 -21.85 1.52 19.62
C GLU A 145 -21.71 2.91 20.27
N ARG A 146 -21.39 2.95 21.56
CA ARG A 146 -21.08 4.19 22.28
C ARG A 146 -19.90 4.94 21.67
N ASN A 147 -18.79 4.25 21.41
CA ASN A 147 -17.61 4.86 20.79
C ASN A 147 -17.88 5.29 19.35
N LEU A 148 -18.62 4.48 18.59
CA LEU A 148 -19.05 4.84 17.23
C LEU A 148 -19.89 6.12 17.25
N GLY A 149 -20.81 6.26 18.21
CA GLY A 149 -21.61 7.45 18.42
C GLY A 149 -20.76 8.70 18.69
N ARG A 150 -19.69 8.56 19.49
CA ARG A 150 -18.72 9.64 19.73
C ARG A 150 -17.93 10.03 18.48
N TRP A 151 -17.54 9.04 17.65
CA TRP A 151 -16.86 9.31 16.37
C TRP A 151 -17.76 10.04 15.39
N ILE A 152 -19.03 9.65 15.28
CA ILE A 152 -20.01 10.30 14.41
C ILE A 152 -20.17 11.78 14.78
N LYS A 153 -20.16 12.10 16.08
CA LYS A 153 -20.26 13.48 16.59
C LYS A 153 -18.95 14.27 16.55
N GLY A 154 -17.84 13.64 16.21
CA GLY A 154 -16.51 14.26 16.25
C GLY A 154 -15.95 14.49 17.67
N GLU A 155 -16.57 13.91 18.70
CA GLU A 155 -16.10 14.04 20.09
C GLU A 155 -14.77 13.30 20.31
N THR A 156 -14.54 12.23 19.55
CA THR A 156 -13.30 11.45 19.57
C THR A 156 -12.99 10.93 18.17
N VAL A 157 -11.72 10.62 17.91
CA VAL A 157 -11.27 10.02 16.65
C VAL A 157 -10.80 8.58 16.86
N PRO A 158 -11.03 7.67 15.90
CA PRO A 158 -10.46 6.33 15.97
C PRO A 158 -8.93 6.39 15.86
N SER A 159 -8.25 5.40 16.44
CA SER A 159 -6.80 5.30 16.42
C SER A 159 -6.34 3.84 16.26
N GLY A 160 -5.10 3.67 15.78
CA GLY A 160 -4.48 2.36 15.59
C GLY A 160 -5.32 1.45 14.68
N LYS A 161 -5.59 0.23 15.14
CA LYS A 161 -6.35 -0.78 14.37
C LYS A 161 -7.76 -0.30 13.97
N ARG A 162 -8.42 0.51 14.79
CA ARG A 162 -9.78 0.99 14.52
C ARG A 162 -9.82 2.06 13.43
N ASP A 163 -8.79 2.90 13.36
CA ASP A 163 -8.65 3.86 12.26
C ASP A 163 -8.41 3.08 10.96
N LEU A 164 -7.52 2.08 10.98
CA LEU A 164 -7.32 1.21 9.82
C LEU A 164 -8.62 0.54 9.37
N SER A 165 -9.41 -0.04 10.28
CA SER A 165 -10.72 -0.63 9.95
C SER A 165 -11.69 0.40 9.37
N LEU A 166 -11.71 1.64 9.88
CA LEU A 166 -12.55 2.70 9.32
C LEU A 166 -12.11 3.11 7.92
N GLN A 167 -10.80 3.29 7.69
CA GLN A 167 -10.29 3.54 6.34
C GLN A 167 -10.67 2.40 5.42
N LYS A 168 -10.55 1.15 5.91
CA LYS A 168 -10.92 -0.03 5.13
C LYS A 168 -12.39 -0.02 4.71
N MET A 169 -13.26 0.23 5.68
CA MET A 169 -14.70 0.32 5.45
C MET A 169 -15.08 1.43 4.48
N LYS A 170 -14.44 2.61 4.55
CA LYS A 170 -14.71 3.71 3.61
C LYS A 170 -14.39 3.35 2.16
N TYR A 171 -13.30 2.65 1.93
CA TYR A 171 -12.92 2.21 0.59
C TYR A 171 -13.80 1.06 0.09
N ILE A 172 -14.16 0.08 0.94
CA ILE A 172 -15.17 -0.93 0.59
C ILE A 172 -16.49 -0.25 0.18
N TYR A 173 -16.95 0.75 0.93
CA TYR A 173 -18.15 1.52 0.59
C TYR A 173 -18.01 2.23 -0.77
N TYR A 174 -16.83 2.76 -1.07
CA TYR A 174 -16.52 3.31 -2.39
C TYR A 174 -16.56 2.26 -3.51
N LEU A 175 -15.96 1.09 -3.31
CA LEU A 175 -16.02 -0.01 -4.29
C LEU A 175 -17.45 -0.48 -4.52
N LEU A 176 -18.26 -0.62 -3.46
CA LEU A 176 -19.68 -0.93 -3.56
C LEU A 176 -20.44 0.11 -4.42
N GLY A 177 -20.13 1.40 -4.26
CA GLY A 177 -20.71 2.47 -5.08
C GLY A 177 -20.25 2.47 -6.54
N ARG A 178 -19.13 1.83 -6.87
CA ARG A 178 -18.67 1.62 -8.26
C ARG A 178 -19.30 0.38 -8.88
N ALA A 179 -19.41 -0.69 -8.10
CA ALA A 179 -19.95 -1.97 -8.51
C ALA A 179 -21.48 -1.93 -8.67
N PHE A 180 -22.18 -1.20 -7.82
CA PHE A 180 -23.64 -1.24 -7.71
C PHE A 180 -24.27 0.15 -7.66
N LYS A 181 -25.54 0.22 -8.07
CA LYS A 181 -26.41 1.36 -7.72
C LYS A 181 -26.64 1.36 -6.21
N LYS A 182 -26.70 2.54 -5.59
CA LYS A 182 -26.88 2.70 -4.13
C LYS A 182 -28.00 1.83 -3.55
N ILE A 183 -29.15 1.72 -4.24
CA ILE A 183 -30.31 0.95 -3.75
C ILE A 183 -30.05 -0.55 -3.67
N ALA A 184 -29.10 -1.07 -4.46
CA ALA A 184 -28.81 -2.49 -4.56
C ALA A 184 -27.76 -2.95 -3.53
N ILE A 185 -26.98 -2.00 -2.97
CA ILE A 185 -25.92 -2.30 -2.00
C ILE A 185 -26.48 -3.07 -0.78
N PRO A 186 -27.57 -2.63 -0.12
CA PRO A 186 -28.07 -3.35 1.05
C PRO A 186 -28.54 -4.78 0.72
N LYS A 187 -29.06 -5.01 -0.50
CA LYS A 187 -29.48 -6.32 -0.95
C LYS A 187 -28.27 -7.24 -1.15
N TYR A 188 -27.28 -6.79 -1.92
CA TYR A 188 -26.03 -7.54 -2.16
C TYR A 188 -25.34 -7.93 -0.85
N LEU A 189 -25.26 -7.02 0.13
CA LEU A 189 -24.62 -7.32 1.41
C LEU A 189 -25.26 -8.46 2.21
N ARG A 190 -26.54 -8.77 1.96
CA ARG A 190 -27.31 -9.80 2.66
C ARG A 190 -27.47 -11.10 1.87
N GLU A 191 -27.17 -11.07 0.58
CA GLU A 191 -27.26 -12.25 -0.27
C GLU A 191 -25.99 -13.08 -0.16
N SER A 192 -26.16 -14.40 -0.22
CA SER A 192 -25.02 -15.33 -0.21
C SER A 192 -24.25 -15.17 -1.52
N ASN A 193 -22.93 -15.00 -1.43
CA ASN A 193 -22.08 -14.83 -2.59
C ASN A 193 -21.24 -16.12 -2.83
N PRO A 194 -21.39 -16.80 -3.98
CA PRO A 194 -20.61 -17.99 -4.31
C PRO A 194 -19.09 -17.78 -4.26
N THR A 195 -18.59 -16.62 -4.69
CA THR A 195 -17.15 -16.30 -4.67
C THR A 195 -16.62 -16.16 -3.24
N LEU A 196 -17.50 -15.79 -2.30
CA LEU A 196 -17.22 -15.69 -0.86
C LEU A 196 -17.55 -16.99 -0.11
N ARG A 197 -17.53 -18.13 -0.82
CA ARG A 197 -17.82 -19.48 -0.29
C ARG A 197 -19.23 -19.59 0.30
N GLY A 198 -20.20 -18.95 -0.33
CA GLY A 198 -21.59 -18.94 0.10
C GLY A 198 -21.88 -18.07 1.32
N ARG A 199 -20.88 -17.36 1.87
CA ARG A 199 -21.10 -16.36 2.93
C ARG A 199 -21.65 -15.07 2.33
N THR A 200 -22.36 -14.31 3.14
CA THR A 200 -22.80 -12.97 2.74
C THR A 200 -21.64 -11.98 2.89
N PRO A 201 -21.53 -10.94 2.05
CA PRO A 201 -20.54 -9.88 2.23
C PRO A 201 -20.59 -9.23 3.62
N LEU A 202 -21.78 -9.12 4.21
CA LEU A 202 -21.93 -8.60 5.57
C LEU A 202 -21.27 -9.49 6.62
N MET A 203 -21.38 -10.82 6.49
CA MET A 203 -20.70 -11.75 7.40
C MET A 203 -19.17 -11.64 7.28
N ILE A 204 -18.65 -11.43 6.06
CA ILE A 204 -17.21 -11.21 5.82
C ILE A 204 -16.74 -9.95 6.56
N LEU A 205 -17.49 -8.84 6.44
CA LEU A 205 -17.18 -7.59 7.13
C LEU A 205 -17.28 -7.71 8.65
N GLN A 206 -18.28 -8.42 9.18
CA GLN A 206 -18.42 -8.65 10.62
C GLN A 206 -17.29 -9.51 11.19
N ALA A 207 -16.68 -10.37 10.37
CA ALA A 207 -15.50 -11.13 10.72
C ALA A 207 -14.19 -10.30 10.65
N GLY A 208 -14.25 -9.06 10.16
CA GLY A 208 -13.09 -8.19 9.98
C GLY A 208 -12.22 -8.55 8.76
N ASP A 209 -12.72 -9.41 7.87
CA ASP A 209 -12.01 -9.89 6.68
C ASP A 209 -12.26 -8.95 5.47
N PHE A 210 -11.82 -7.70 5.64
CA PHE A 210 -12.01 -6.65 4.62
C PHE A 210 -11.32 -6.99 3.29
N ASP A 211 -10.17 -7.66 3.35
CA ASP A 211 -9.32 -7.92 2.19
C ASP A 211 -9.98 -8.92 1.22
N SER A 212 -10.70 -9.93 1.75
CA SER A 212 -11.45 -10.87 0.91
C SER A 212 -12.61 -10.20 0.15
N LEU A 213 -13.34 -9.29 0.80
CA LEU A 213 -14.43 -8.56 0.14
C LEU A 213 -13.89 -7.51 -0.84
N GLU A 214 -12.78 -6.86 -0.52
CA GLU A 214 -12.08 -5.96 -1.44
C GLU A 214 -11.74 -6.67 -2.75
N ALA A 215 -11.07 -7.82 -2.65
CA ALA A 215 -10.65 -8.59 -3.83
C ALA A 215 -11.84 -9.02 -4.70
N ASP A 216 -12.94 -9.48 -4.08
CA ASP A 216 -14.17 -9.83 -4.78
C ASP A 216 -14.77 -8.63 -5.53
N LEU A 217 -14.88 -7.47 -4.86
CA LEU A 217 -15.43 -6.26 -5.46
C LEU A 217 -14.54 -5.74 -6.60
N GLN A 218 -13.22 -5.84 -6.48
CA GLN A 218 -12.29 -5.47 -7.55
C GLN A 218 -12.48 -6.36 -8.79
N GLN A 219 -12.58 -7.68 -8.61
CA GLN A 219 -12.87 -8.60 -9.72
C GLN A 219 -14.20 -8.27 -10.42
N LEU A 220 -15.23 -7.98 -9.63
CA LEU A 220 -16.55 -7.60 -10.14
C LEU A 220 -16.50 -6.29 -10.94
N ILE A 221 -15.74 -5.30 -10.47
CA ILE A 221 -15.55 -4.00 -11.16
C ILE A 221 -14.74 -4.16 -12.45
N GLU A 222 -13.75 -5.04 -12.46
CA GLU A 222 -12.93 -5.34 -13.64
C GLU A 222 -13.68 -6.20 -14.68
N GLY A 223 -14.86 -6.71 -14.33
CA GLY A 223 -15.67 -7.56 -15.20
C GLY A 223 -15.11 -8.96 -15.38
N VAL A 224 -14.23 -9.41 -14.48
CA VAL A 224 -13.65 -10.75 -14.48
C VAL A 224 -14.61 -11.68 -13.75
N TYR A 225 -15.35 -12.49 -14.51
CA TYR A 225 -16.15 -13.59 -13.97
C TYR A 225 -15.45 -14.93 -14.28
N ILE A 226 -15.33 -15.78 -13.26
CA ILE A 226 -14.90 -17.19 -13.36
C ILE A 226 -16.15 -18.06 -13.46
#